data_AF-A0A3L7MQI7-F1
#
_entry.id   AF-A0A3L7MQI7-F1
#
_cell.length_a   1.000
_cell.length_b   1.000
_cell.length_c   1.000
_cell.angle_alpha   90.00
_cell.angle_beta   90.00
_cell.angle_gamma   90.00
#
_symmetry.space_group_name_H-M   'P 1'
#
loop_
_entity.id
_entity.type
_entity.pdbx_description
1 polymer ?
#
loop_
_entity_poly.entity_id
_entity_poly.type
_entity_poly.pdbx_seq_one_letter_code
_entity_poly.pdbx_strand_id
1 'polypeptide(L)'
;MPKPIPPPPSQNPRLSAHQVILRPLVTEKGVHKANRQNAYAFVVATEAAKLDVRLAIEELFNVKVTKVAIQNRKGKIRRSRMRRTSTRNWKKAIVTLRPEFKISFF
;
A
#
# COMPACT_ATOMS: atom_id res chain seq x y z
N MET A 1 -31.87 24.76 2.45
CA MET A 1 -30.58 25.34 2.00
C MET A 1 -29.59 24.21 1.79
N PRO A 2 -28.92 24.09 0.63
CA PRO A 2 -27.84 23.12 0.45
C PRO A 2 -26.67 23.47 1.37
N LYS A 3 -26.14 22.49 2.11
CA LYS A 3 -24.95 22.69 2.95
C LYS A 3 -23.73 22.97 2.05
N PRO A 4 -22.84 23.90 2.43
CA PRO A 4 -21.62 24.14 1.68
C PRO A 4 -20.80 22.84 1.60
N ILE A 5 -20.35 22.50 0.40
CA ILE A 5 -19.49 21.34 0.15
C ILE A 5 -18.15 21.63 0.85
N PRO A 6 -17.64 20.71 1.70
CA PRO A 6 -16.34 20.90 2.33
C PRO A 6 -15.25 21.00 1.26
N PRO A 7 -14.23 21.85 1.45
CA PRO A 7 -13.13 21.97 0.50
C PRO A 7 -12.45 20.61 0.30
N PRO A 8 -12.02 20.28 -0.93
CA PRO A 8 -11.31 19.05 -1.18
C PRO A 8 -10.07 18.97 -0.27
N PRO A 9 -9.76 17.81 0.31
CA PRO A 9 -8.58 17.67 1.16
C PRO A 9 -7.33 18.09 0.39
N SER A 10 -6.51 18.93 1.02
CA SER A 10 -5.22 19.40 0.50
C SER A 10 -4.35 18.20 0.07
N GLN A 11 -3.96 18.16 -1.21
CA GLN A 11 -3.40 16.99 -1.91
C GLN A 11 -1.91 16.70 -1.58
N ASN A 12 -1.39 17.21 -0.47
CA ASN A 12 0.02 17.06 -0.15
C ASN A 12 0.23 15.75 0.62
N PRO A 13 1.11 14.84 0.15
CA PRO A 13 1.47 13.67 0.93
C PRO A 13 2.16 14.13 2.21
N ARG A 14 1.66 13.65 3.34
CA ARG A 14 2.20 14.00 4.67
C ARG A 14 3.54 13.32 4.97
N LEU A 15 3.91 12.33 4.16
CA LEU A 15 5.07 11.45 4.33
C LEU A 15 5.89 11.42 3.03
N SER A 16 7.21 11.28 3.14
CA SER A 16 8.08 11.06 1.97
C SER A 16 7.78 9.69 1.32
N ALA A 17 7.96 9.57 0.00
CA ALA A 17 7.69 8.34 -0.74
C ALA A 17 8.39 7.11 -0.14
N HIS A 18 9.65 7.26 0.29
CA HIS A 18 10.43 6.21 0.96
C HIS A 18 9.89 5.80 2.34
N GLN A 19 9.14 6.68 3.01
CA GLN A 19 8.47 6.35 4.27
C GLN A 19 7.13 5.67 4.04
N VAL A 20 6.46 5.97 2.92
CA VAL A 20 5.17 5.39 2.55
C VAL A 20 5.31 3.91 2.16
N ILE A 21 6.24 3.59 1.26
CA ILE A 21 6.48 2.22 0.78
C ILE A 21 7.59 1.59 1.61
N LEU A 22 7.25 0.62 2.48
CA LEU A 22 8.24 0.00 3.37
C LEU A 22 8.97 -1.16 2.70
N ARG A 23 8.26 -2.04 1.97
CA ARG A 23 8.84 -3.18 1.24
C ARG A 23 7.84 -3.84 0.27
N PRO A 24 8.32 -4.51 -0.80
CA PRO A 24 7.47 -5.41 -1.58
C PRO A 24 7.02 -6.62 -0.74
N LEU A 25 5.81 -7.11 -1.01
CA LEU A 25 5.23 -8.28 -0.34
C LEU A 25 5.22 -9.49 -1.27
N VAL A 26 6.19 -10.37 -1.07
CA VAL A 26 6.34 -11.61 -1.85
C VAL A 26 5.50 -12.72 -1.24
N THR A 27 4.56 -13.23 -2.01
CA THR A 27 3.70 -14.38 -1.67
C THR A 27 3.30 -15.04 -2.99
N GLU A 28 3.05 -16.36 -3.02
CA GLU A 28 2.56 -17.04 -4.26
C GLU A 28 1.32 -16.33 -4.84
N LYS A 29 0.37 -15.97 -3.98
CA LYS A 29 -0.83 -15.20 -4.39
C LYS A 29 -0.47 -13.83 -4.97
N GLY A 30 0.56 -13.18 -4.45
CA GLY A 30 1.08 -11.91 -4.96
C GLY A 30 1.69 -12.07 -6.35
N VAL A 31 2.51 -13.10 -6.54
CA VAL A 31 3.12 -13.44 -7.83
C VAL A 31 2.04 -13.76 -8.88
N HIS A 32 1.05 -14.58 -8.51
CA HIS A 32 -0.08 -14.90 -9.38
C HIS A 32 -0.85 -13.63 -9.82
N LYS A 33 -1.07 -12.69 -8.91
CA LYS A 33 -1.72 -11.41 -9.22
C LYS A 33 -0.85 -10.49 -10.09
N ALA A 34 0.46 -10.47 -9.87
CA ALA A 34 1.37 -9.71 -10.72
C ALA A 34 1.30 -10.21 -12.16
N ASN A 35 1.35 -11.53 -12.37
CA ASN A 35 1.32 -12.13 -13.70
C ASN A 35 -0.01 -11.97 -14.42
N ARG A 36 -1.16 -12.14 -13.74
CA ARG A 36 -2.48 -12.10 -14.38
C ARG A 36 -3.14 -10.72 -14.44
N GLN A 37 -2.85 -9.85 -13.48
CA GLN A 37 -3.60 -8.60 -13.27
C GLN A 37 -2.71 -7.37 -13.24
N ASN A 38 -1.40 -7.53 -13.50
CA ASN A 38 -0.39 -6.49 -13.34
C ASN A 38 -0.52 -5.75 -11.98
N ALA A 39 -0.80 -6.53 -10.94
CA ALA A 39 -1.12 -6.04 -9.61
C ALA A 39 -0.08 -6.50 -8.58
N TYR A 40 0.61 -5.53 -7.98
CA TYR A 40 1.73 -5.75 -7.05
C TYR A 40 1.30 -5.45 -5.62
N ALA A 41 1.87 -6.19 -4.67
CA ALA A 41 1.56 -6.03 -3.26
C ALA A 41 2.74 -5.42 -2.51
N PHE A 42 2.45 -4.45 -1.64
CA PHE A 42 3.45 -3.78 -0.79
C PHE A 42 3.00 -3.77 0.66
N VAL A 43 3.98 -3.75 1.56
CA VAL A 43 3.77 -3.30 2.93
C VAL A 43 4.02 -1.81 2.97
N VAL A 44 3.05 -1.07 3.50
CA VAL A 44 3.07 0.39 3.55
C VAL A 44 2.92 0.89 4.98
N ALA A 45 3.29 2.15 5.22
CA ALA A 45 3.09 2.79 6.50
C ALA A 45 1.63 2.76 6.94
N THR A 46 1.37 2.57 8.24
CA THR A 46 0.02 2.50 8.80
C THR A 46 -0.75 3.80 8.70
N GLU A 47 -0.05 4.91 8.50
CA GLU A 47 -0.63 6.25 8.34
C GLU A 47 -0.94 6.60 6.88
N ALA A 48 -0.35 5.88 5.91
CA ALA A 48 -0.48 6.21 4.49
C ALA A 48 -1.91 6.03 3.95
N ALA A 49 -2.40 7.04 3.23
CA ALA A 49 -3.64 7.00 2.47
C ALA A 49 -3.42 6.43 1.06
N LYS A 50 -4.52 6.23 0.31
CA LYS A 50 -4.46 5.72 -1.07
C LYS A 50 -3.71 6.66 -2.01
N LEU A 51 -3.87 7.97 -1.80
CA LEU A 51 -3.21 9.00 -2.60
C LEU A 51 -1.68 8.95 -2.39
N ASP A 52 -1.24 8.89 -1.13
CA ASP A 52 0.18 8.79 -0.78
C ASP A 52 0.84 7.58 -1.44
N VAL A 53 0.19 6.41 -1.38
CA VAL A 53 0.71 5.17 -1.99
C VAL A 53 0.78 5.28 -3.51
N ARG A 54 -0.21 5.91 -4.15
CA ARG A 54 -0.21 6.15 -5.60
C ARG A 54 0.97 7.03 -5.98
N LEU A 55 1.10 8.19 -5.36
CA LEU A 55 2.17 9.15 -5.65
C LEU A 55 3.55 8.54 -5.39
N ALA A 56 3.72 7.85 -4.25
CA ALA A 56 4.99 7.23 -3.90
C ALA A 56 5.42 6.14 -4.89
N ILE A 57 4.50 5.33 -5.43
CA ILE A 57 4.85 4.30 -6.41
C ILE A 57 5.17 4.92 -7.78
N GLU A 58 4.39 5.93 -8.19
CA GLU A 58 4.65 6.64 -9.44
C GLU A 58 6.02 7.34 -9.39
N GLU A 59 6.40 7.92 -8.24
CA GLU A 59 7.69 8.56 -8.00
C GLU A 59 8.85 7.55 -7.94
N LEU A 60 8.75 6.51 -7.11
CA LEU A 60 9.86 5.58 -6.86
C LEU A 60 10.18 4.67 -8.05
N PHE A 61 9.17 4.29 -8.83
CA PHE A 61 9.32 3.32 -9.92
C PHE A 61 9.12 3.92 -11.30
N ASN A 62 8.83 5.22 -11.40
CA ASN A 62 8.51 5.92 -12.66
C ASN A 62 7.44 5.21 -13.50
N VAL A 63 6.41 4.67 -12.83
CA VAL A 63 5.30 3.93 -13.46
C VAL A 63 4.00 4.74 -13.39
N LYS A 64 2.96 4.29 -14.10
CA LYS A 64 1.60 4.84 -13.96
C LYS A 64 0.65 3.86 -13.28
N VAL A 65 -0.03 4.33 -12.24
CA VAL A 65 -0.92 3.52 -11.40
C VAL A 65 -2.38 3.71 -11.81
N THR A 66 -3.05 2.61 -12.12
CA THR A 66 -4.48 2.58 -12.46
C THR A 66 -5.36 2.57 -11.21
N LYS A 67 -5.01 1.74 -10.22
CA LYS A 67 -5.85 1.52 -9.04
C LYS A 67 -5.03 1.15 -7.81
N VAL A 68 -5.43 1.67 -6.65
CA VAL A 68 -4.86 1.30 -5.35
C VAL A 68 -5.95 0.76 -4.44
N ALA A 69 -5.72 -0.44 -3.90
CA ALA A 69 -6.53 -1.06 -2.88
C ALA A 69 -5.70 -1.26 -1.60
N ILE A 70 -6.23 -0.83 -0.46
CA ILE A 70 -5.54 -0.90 0.84
C ILE A 70 -6.30 -1.85 1.77
N GLN A 71 -5.55 -2.59 2.58
CA GLN A 71 -6.07 -3.50 3.60
C GLN A 71 -5.27 -3.35 4.90
N ASN A 72 -5.96 -3.14 6.02
CA ASN A 72 -5.35 -3.16 7.35
C ASN A 72 -5.22 -4.61 7.82
N ARG A 73 -4.02 -5.00 8.28
CA ARG A 73 -3.72 -6.34 8.79
C ARG A 73 -3.43 -6.25 10.28
N LYS A 74 -4.32 -6.86 11.07
CA LYS A 74 -4.12 -7.01 12.51
C LYS A 74 -2.98 -7.99 12.76
N GLY A 75 -2.10 -7.65 13.69
CA GLY A 75 -1.04 -8.51 14.16
C GLY A 75 -1.62 -9.78 14.79
N LYS A 76 -0.93 -10.91 14.59
CA LYS A 76 -1.34 -12.19 15.16
C LYS A 76 -0.92 -12.23 16.62
N ILE A 77 -1.85 -12.64 17.49
CA ILE A 77 -1.54 -12.92 18.90
C ILE A 77 -0.58 -14.11 18.96
N ARG A 78 0.47 -13.95 19.76
CA ARG A 78 1.52 -14.92 20.06
C ARG A 78 1.63 -15.10 21.57
N ARG A 79 2.25 -16.19 22.00
CA ARG A 79 2.59 -16.44 23.40
C ARG A 79 4.09 -16.34 23.54
N SER A 80 4.55 -15.54 24.49
CA SER A 80 5.95 -15.50 24.92
C SER A 80 6.00 -15.92 26.38
N ARG A 81 6.49 -17.14 26.65
CA ARG A 81 6.62 -17.78 27.98
C ARG A 81 5.43 -17.52 28.91
N MET A 82 5.46 -16.40 29.64
CA MET A 82 4.47 -15.97 30.62
C MET A 82 3.39 -14.99 30.11
N ARG A 83 3.58 -14.30 28.96
CA ARG A 83 2.67 -13.24 28.47
C ARG A 83 2.09 -13.58 27.09
N ARG A 84 0.85 -13.15 26.84
CA ARG A 84 0.30 -13.05 25.48
C ARG A 84 0.80 -11.75 24.86
N THR A 85 1.51 -11.84 23.75
CA THR A 85 1.99 -10.70 22.96
C THR A 85 1.31 -10.69 21.60
N SER A 86 1.45 -9.63 20.83
CA SER A 86 0.96 -9.59 19.45
C SER A 86 2.04 -9.07 18.53
N THR A 87 2.08 -9.57 17.29
CA THR A 87 2.90 -8.96 16.25
C THR A 87 2.38 -7.56 15.92
N ARG A 88 3.21 -6.70 15.33
CA ARG A 88 2.79 -5.36 14.92
C ARG A 88 1.67 -5.42 13.88
N ASN A 89 0.71 -4.51 13.99
CA ASN A 89 -0.24 -4.23 12.92
C ASN A 89 0.52 -3.64 11.73
N TRP A 90 0.06 -3.94 10.53
CA TRP A 90 0.64 -3.42 9.31
C TRP A 90 -0.43 -3.18 8.27
N LYS A 91 -0.10 -2.40 7.24
CA LYS A 91 -1.01 -2.08 6.14
C LYS A 91 -0.46 -2.69 4.86
N LYS A 92 -1.34 -3.36 4.13
CA LYS A 92 -1.05 -3.94 2.82
C LYS A 92 -1.67 -3.06 1.74
N ALA A 93 -0.87 -2.66 0.76
CA ALA A 93 -1.35 -2.05 -0.46
C ALA A 93 -1.28 -3.06 -1.61
N ILE A 94 -2.31 -3.09 -2.45
CA ILE A 94 -2.33 -3.79 -3.73
C ILE A 94 -2.50 -2.71 -4.79
N VAL A 95 -1.55 -2.63 -5.69
CA VAL A 95 -1.45 -1.55 -6.67
C VAL A 95 -1.47 -2.17 -8.06
N THR A 96 -2.46 -1.77 -8.85
CA THR A 96 -2.61 -2.17 -10.25
C THR A 96 -1.99 -1.09 -11.13
N LEU A 97 -1.04 -1.49 -11.96
CA LEU A 97 -0.37 -0.61 -12.90
C LEU A 97 -1.12 -0.56 -14.23
N ARG A 98 -0.80 0.43 -15.06
CA ARG A 98 -1.17 0.41 -16.47
C ARG A 98 -0.49 -0.76 -17.19
N PRO A 99 -1.11 -1.34 -18.24
CA PRO A 99 -0.56 -2.52 -18.92
C PRO A 99 0.86 -2.36 -19.48
N GLU A 100 1.22 -1.12 -19.85
CA GLU A 100 2.54 -0.77 -20.40
C GLU A 100 3.67 -0.83 -19.36
N PHE A 101 3.35 -0.72 -18.07
CA PHE A 101 4.34 -0.62 -17.00
C PHE A 101 4.45 -1.94 -16.25
N LYS A 102 5.68 -2.32 -15.93
CA LYS A 102 5.98 -3.51 -15.14
C LYS A 102 7.03 -3.16 -14.10
N ILE A 103 6.92 -3.73 -12.91
CA ILE A 103 7.98 -3.61 -11.90
C ILE A 103 8.62 -4.98 -11.72
N SER A 104 9.94 -5.03 -11.84
CA SER A 104 10.72 -6.23 -11.51
C SER A 104 11.15 -6.15 -10.05
N PHE A 105 10.66 -7.10 -9.26
CA PHE A 105 11.04 -7.30 -7.85
C PHE A 105 11.69 -8.66 -7.62
N PHE A 106 11.56 -9.55 -8.61
CA PHE A 106 11.92 -10.96 -8.65
C PHE A 106 12.31 -11.28 -10.10
#